data_AF-A0A5C9EBX0-F1
#
_entry.id   AF-A0A5C9EBX0-F1
#
_cell.length_a   1.000
_cell.length_b   1.000
_cell.length_c   1.000
_cell.angle_alpha   90.00
_cell.angle_beta   90.00
_cell.angle_gamma   90.00
#
_symmetry.space_group_name_H-M   'P 1'
#
loop_
_entity.id
_entity.type
_entity.pdbx_description
1 polymer ?
#
loop_
_entity_poly.entity_id
_entity_poly.type
_entity_poly.pdbx_seq_one_letter_code
_entity_poly.pdbx_strand_id
1 'polypeptide(L)'
;MRTKNEKRTKFIKVMLTEEEFRDINQFSHLEFQNKSEFIRTSIKNRIKQIKDQFLKQKEDGTKDGSLRKKISNVMSKLFDKEEDKEYPINLNKQKSSLQYKMLDKRKKELEKELEQIRKLTKS
;
A
#
# COMPACT_ATOMS: atom_id res chain seq x y z
N MET A 1 -15.40 17.93 30.27
CA MET A 1 -14.67 18.09 28.99
C MET A 1 -14.58 16.71 28.33
N ARG A 2 -15.15 16.51 27.12
CA ARG A 2 -15.08 15.22 26.39
C ARG A 2 -13.78 15.17 25.57
N THR A 3 -12.91 14.21 25.85
CA THR A 3 -11.68 13.97 25.09
C THR A 3 -12.03 13.47 23.68
N LYS A 4 -11.32 14.04 22.70
CA LYS A 4 -11.49 13.86 21.25
C LYS A 4 -11.45 12.38 20.84
N ASN A 5 -12.44 11.96 20.05
CA ASN A 5 -12.48 10.79 19.15
C ASN A 5 -11.23 9.90 19.16
N GLU A 6 -11.17 8.94 20.09
CA GLU A 6 -10.27 7.81 19.98
C GLU A 6 -10.78 6.94 18.82
N LYS A 7 -10.09 6.96 17.67
CA LYS A 7 -10.45 6.13 16.51
C LYS A 7 -10.38 4.67 16.95
N ARG A 8 -11.54 4.05 17.17
CA ARG A 8 -11.63 2.61 17.49
C ARG A 8 -11.07 1.83 16.31
N THR A 9 -9.84 1.33 16.47
CA THR A 9 -9.22 0.44 15.48
C THR A 9 -9.93 -0.90 15.58
N LYS A 10 -10.56 -1.34 14.48
CA LYS A 10 -11.15 -2.68 14.40
C LYS A 10 -10.05 -3.68 14.09
N PHE A 11 -9.95 -4.72 14.91
CA PHE A 11 -9.08 -5.86 14.61
C PHE A 11 -9.83 -6.82 13.68
N ILE A 12 -9.15 -7.25 12.62
CA ILE A 12 -9.68 -8.19 11.63
C ILE A 12 -8.71 -9.36 11.59
N LYS A 13 -9.24 -10.58 11.77
CA LYS A 13 -8.48 -11.81 11.59
C LYS A 13 -8.69 -12.28 10.16
N VAL A 14 -7.58 -12.57 9.47
CA VAL A 14 -7.57 -13.07 8.09
C VAL A 14 -6.80 -14.38 8.08
N MET A 15 -7.29 -15.37 7.34
CA MET A 15 -6.56 -16.61 7.08
C MET A 15 -5.86 -16.49 5.74
N LEU A 16 -4.59 -16.90 5.71
CA LEU A 16 -3.74 -16.88 4.53
C LEU A 16 -3.07 -18.24 4.41
N THR A 17 -2.80 -18.65 3.18
CA THR A 17 -1.89 -19.75 2.86
C THR A 17 -0.45 -19.37 3.21
N GLU A 18 0.42 -20.37 3.29
CA GLU A 18 1.84 -20.15 3.57
C GLU A 18 2.55 -19.39 2.45
N GLU A 19 2.15 -19.62 1.19
CA GLU A 19 2.64 -18.89 0.03
C GLU A 19 2.27 -17.41 0.09
N GLU A 20 0.98 -17.10 0.31
CA GLU A 20 0.51 -15.72 0.46
C GLU A 20 1.21 -14.99 1.62
N PHE A 21 1.49 -15.68 2.73
CA PHE A 21 2.23 -15.10 3.84
C PHE A 21 3.69 -14.81 3.49
N ARG A 22 4.35 -15.69 2.71
CA ARG A 22 5.71 -15.46 2.21
C ARG A 22 5.76 -14.25 1.28
N ASP A 23 4.79 -14.13 0.39
CA ASP A 23 4.68 -13.01 -0.54
C ASP A 23 4.52 -11.68 0.21
N ILE A 24 3.60 -11.62 1.19
CA ILE A 24 3.42 -10.41 2.02
C ILE A 24 4.73 -10.03 2.71
N ASN A 25 5.49 -11.00 3.21
CA ASN A 25 6.78 -10.73 3.84
C ASN A 25 7.78 -10.17 2.83
N GLN A 26 7.90 -10.78 1.66
CA GLN A 26 8.83 -10.33 0.63
C GLN A 26 8.48 -8.92 0.16
N PHE A 27 7.23 -8.66 -0.20
CA PHE A 27 6.80 -7.35 -0.68
C PHE A 27 6.88 -6.26 0.40
N SER A 28 6.57 -6.58 1.66
CA SER A 28 6.74 -5.60 2.74
C SER A 28 8.20 -5.18 2.90
N HIS A 29 9.15 -6.12 2.73
CA HIS A 29 10.58 -5.81 2.77
C HIS A 29 11.03 -4.98 1.57
N LEU A 30 10.55 -5.30 0.37
CA LEU A 30 10.87 -4.55 -0.86
C LEU A 30 10.37 -3.10 -0.78
N GLU A 31 9.17 -2.88 -0.23
CA GLU A 31 8.57 -1.55 -0.04
C GLU A 31 9.08 -0.82 1.21
N PHE A 32 10.02 -1.42 1.96
CA PHE A 32 10.55 -0.88 3.22
C PHE A 32 9.47 -0.55 4.26
N GLN A 33 8.40 -1.34 4.30
CA GLN A 33 7.27 -1.18 5.20
C GLN A 33 7.16 -2.36 6.15
N ASN A 34 6.63 -2.14 7.36
CA ASN A 34 6.20 -3.27 8.18
C ASN A 34 4.96 -3.93 7.56
N LYS A 35 4.74 -5.22 7.84
CA LYS A 35 3.65 -6.00 7.24
C LYS A 35 2.28 -5.33 7.43
N SER A 36 2.01 -4.79 8.61
CA SER A 36 0.73 -4.12 8.93
C SER A 36 0.52 -2.85 8.09
N GLU A 37 1.58 -2.06 7.91
CA GLU A 37 1.56 -0.84 7.11
C GLU A 37 1.46 -1.15 5.62
N PHE A 38 2.17 -2.17 5.16
CA PHE A 38 2.05 -2.70 3.80
C PHE A 38 0.62 -3.15 3.50
N ILE A 39 0.03 -3.99 4.36
CA ILE A 39 -1.35 -4.48 4.21
C ILE A 39 -2.34 -3.31 4.19
N ARG A 40 -2.20 -2.33 5.12
CA ARG A 40 -3.07 -1.16 5.15
C ARG A 40 -3.00 -0.34 3.86
N THR A 41 -1.78 -0.08 3.38
CA THR A 41 -1.56 0.71 2.17
C THR A 41 -2.10 -0.01 0.94
N SER A 42 -1.86 -1.31 0.82
CA SER A 42 -2.37 -2.16 -0.26
C SER A 42 -3.90 -2.18 -0.30
N ILE A 43 -4.56 -2.34 0.85
CA ILE A 43 -6.03 -2.28 0.94
C ILE A 43 -6.54 -0.90 0.52
N LYS A 44 -5.93 0.19 1.03
CA LYS A 44 -6.34 1.56 0.69
C LYS A 44 -6.22 1.84 -0.80
N ASN A 45 -5.11 1.44 -1.41
CA ASN A 45 -4.87 1.61 -2.84
C ASN A 45 -5.88 0.81 -3.66
N ARG A 46 -6.19 -0.42 -3.25
CA ARG A 46 -7.21 -1.23 -3.92
C ARG A 46 -8.61 -0.62 -3.83
N ILE A 47 -9.00 -0.12 -2.66
CA ILE A 47 -10.29 0.59 -2.48
C ILE A 47 -10.34 1.82 -3.38
N LYS A 48 -9.25 2.60 -3.48
CA LYS A 48 -9.19 3.76 -4.36
C LYS A 48 -9.39 3.38 -5.83
N GLN A 49 -8.69 2.36 -6.31
CA GLN A 49 -8.87 1.85 -7.68
C GLN A 49 -10.31 1.41 -7.96
N ILE A 50 -10.94 0.72 -7.02
CA ILE A 50 -12.35 0.30 -7.13
C ILE A 50 -13.26 1.53 -7.21
N LYS A 51 -13.07 2.53 -6.35
CA LYS A 51 -13.83 3.80 -6.39
C LYS A 51 -13.68 4.51 -7.73
N ASP A 52 -12.45 4.60 -8.24
CA ASP A 52 -12.15 5.24 -9.52
C ASP A 52 -12.81 4.50 -10.70
N GLN A 53 -12.82 3.17 -10.68
CA GLN A 53 -13.54 2.36 -11.68
C GLN A 53 -15.06 2.60 -11.64
N PHE A 54 -15.65 2.65 -10.45
CA PHE A 54 -17.08 2.96 -10.30
C PHE A 54 -17.43 4.38 -10.75
N LEU A 55 -16.52 5.35 -10.57
CA LEU A 55 -16.72 6.72 -11.05
C LEU A 55 -16.70 6.77 -12.58
N LYS A 56 -15.77 6.08 -13.23
CA LYS A 56 -15.71 6.01 -14.70
C LYS A 56 -16.93 5.32 -15.32
N GLN A 57 -17.46 4.26 -14.68
CA GLN A 57 -18.72 3.64 -15.11
C GLN A 57 -19.93 4.57 -15.01
N LYS A 58 -19.89 5.63 -14.17
CA LYS A 58 -20.95 6.65 -14.11
C LYS A 58 -20.91 7.63 -15.28
N GLU A 59 -19.79 7.74 -15.99
CA GLU A 59 -19.64 8.62 -17.16
C GLU A 59 -20.14 7.94 -18.45
N ASP A 60 -19.98 6.61 -18.55
CA ASP A 60 -20.27 5.87 -19.79
C ASP A 60 -21.67 5.21 -19.87
N GLY A 61 -22.50 5.25 -18.84
CA GLY A 61 -23.90 4.85 -19.01
C GLY A 61 -24.72 4.59 -17.75
N THR A 62 -25.74 5.42 -17.51
CA THR A 62 -27.08 5.01 -17.04
C THR A 62 -28.00 6.23 -16.91
N LYS A 63 -29.00 6.36 -17.80
CA LYS A 63 -30.07 7.36 -17.77
C LYS A 63 -31.16 7.04 -16.72
N ASP A 64 -30.80 6.42 -15.59
CA ASP A 64 -31.80 5.99 -14.60
C ASP A 64 -31.44 6.49 -13.19
N GLY A 65 -31.91 7.70 -12.88
CA GLY A 65 -31.56 8.47 -11.68
C GLY A 65 -31.95 7.81 -10.34
N SER A 66 -32.83 6.80 -10.36
CA SER A 66 -33.31 6.07 -9.18
C SER A 66 -32.25 5.13 -8.59
N LEU A 67 -31.58 4.34 -9.45
CA LEU A 67 -30.48 3.47 -9.05
C LEU A 67 -29.24 4.29 -8.65
N ARG A 68 -28.98 5.40 -9.34
CA ARG A 68 -27.91 6.35 -9.02
C ARG A 68 -28.01 6.87 -7.58
N LYS A 69 -29.22 7.24 -7.13
CA LYS A 69 -29.45 7.78 -5.78
C LYS A 69 -29.30 6.69 -4.70
N LYS A 70 -29.73 5.45 -4.99
CA LYS A 70 -29.55 4.31 -4.08
C LYS A 70 -28.08 3.93 -3.91
N ILE A 71 -27.33 3.82 -5.02
CA ILE A 71 -25.90 3.48 -4.98
C ILE A 71 -25.09 4.60 -4.31
N SER A 72 -25.37 5.87 -4.62
CA SER A 72 -24.72 7.01 -3.95
C SER A 72 -24.94 6.98 -2.44
N ASN A 73 -26.17 6.71 -1.98
CA ASN A 73 -26.48 6.62 -0.55
C ASN A 73 -25.76 5.44 0.13
N VAL A 74 -25.58 4.32 -0.56
CA VAL A 74 -24.86 3.15 -0.03
C VAL A 74 -23.37 3.45 0.06
N MET A 75 -22.78 4.06 -0.98
CA MET A 75 -21.36 4.41 -1.01
C MET A 75 -21.02 5.49 0.03
N SER A 76 -21.85 6.53 0.16
CA SER A 76 -21.72 7.54 1.21
C SER A 76 -21.75 6.92 2.61
N LYS A 77 -22.68 5.99 2.88
CA LYS A 77 -22.73 5.29 4.19
C LYS A 77 -21.53 4.39 4.46
N LEU A 78 -20.91 3.84 3.41
CA LEU A 78 -19.75 2.95 3.52
C LEU A 78 -18.43 3.72 3.62
N PHE A 79 -18.33 4.92 3.03
CA PHE A 79 -17.06 5.61 2.84
C PHE A 79 -16.96 7.01 3.45
N ASP A 80 -18.07 7.65 3.84
CA ASP A 80 -18.05 9.00 4.44
C ASP A 80 -17.69 8.99 5.95
N LYS A 81 -17.27 7.84 6.50
CA LYS A 81 -16.66 7.79 7.85
C LYS A 81 -15.13 7.91 7.84
N GLU A 82 -14.50 8.04 6.68
CA GLU A 82 -13.04 8.11 6.55
C GLU A 82 -12.52 9.27 5.68
N GLU A 83 -13.26 10.37 5.58
CA GLU A 83 -12.68 11.62 5.10
C GLU A 83 -12.16 12.46 6.27
N ASP A 84 -11.01 13.08 6.03
CA ASP A 84 -10.19 13.91 6.90
C ASP A 84 -9.43 13.20 8.01
N LYS A 85 -8.32 12.52 7.66
CA LYS A 85 -6.95 12.92 8.07
C LYS A 85 -5.95 12.32 7.06
N GLU A 86 -5.36 13.16 6.22
CA GLU A 86 -4.04 12.87 5.68
C GLU A 86 -3.10 12.59 6.87
N TYR A 87 -2.53 11.39 6.89
CA TYR A 87 -1.44 11.10 7.82
C TYR A 87 -0.15 11.56 7.13
N PRO A 88 0.62 12.47 7.72
CA PRO A 88 1.89 12.86 7.14
C PRO A 88 2.76 11.62 7.04
N ILE A 89 3.17 11.27 5.81
CA ILE A 89 4.19 10.27 5.56
C ILE A 89 5.48 10.87 6.13
N ASN A 90 5.86 10.42 7.32
CA ASN A 90 7.09 10.87 7.95
C ASN A 90 8.27 10.16 7.26
N LEU A 91 8.72 10.72 6.13
CA LEU A 91 9.88 10.27 5.35
C LEU A 91 11.22 10.39 6.10
N ASN A 92 11.19 10.86 7.36
CA ASN A 92 12.38 11.06 8.17
C ASN A 92 12.40 10.09 9.36
N LYS A 93 12.49 8.79 9.07
CA LYS A 93 12.97 7.82 10.07
C LYS A 93 14.44 7.55 9.79
N GLN A 94 15.27 8.05 10.70
CA GLN A 94 16.71 7.85 10.79
C GLN A 94 17.10 6.45 10.30
N LYS A 95 17.72 6.39 9.13
CA LYS A 95 18.33 5.17 8.60
C LYS A 95 19.34 4.68 9.64
N SER A 96 19.17 3.46 10.15
CA SER A 96 20.15 2.92 11.09
C SER A 96 21.51 2.78 10.39
N SER A 97 22.61 3.13 11.05
CA SER A 97 23.96 3.09 10.45
C SER A 97 24.34 1.70 9.92
N LEU A 98 23.69 0.65 10.45
CA LEU A 98 23.84 -0.74 10.02
C LEU A 98 23.20 -1.00 8.65
N GLN A 99 22.03 -0.40 8.37
CA GLN A 99 21.35 -0.55 7.08
C GLN A 99 22.16 0.07 5.94
N TYR A 100 22.78 1.24 6.17
CA TYR A 100 23.68 1.86 5.19
C TYR A 100 24.90 0.97 4.89
N LYS A 101 25.49 0.36 5.93
CA LYS A 101 26.64 -0.55 5.79
C LYS A 101 26.27 -1.82 5.00
N MET A 102 25.08 -2.37 5.20
CA MET A 102 24.61 -3.54 4.45
C MET A 102 24.30 -3.22 2.98
N LEU A 103 23.66 -2.08 2.70
CA LEU A 103 23.40 -1.62 1.34
C LEU A 103 24.69 -1.31 0.57
N ASP A 104 25.68 -0.68 1.22
CA ASP A 104 26.97 -0.37 0.60
C ASP A 104 27.77 -1.65 0.29
N LYS A 105 27.71 -2.66 1.17
CA LYS A 105 28.30 -3.98 0.92
C LYS A 105 27.64 -4.66 -0.28
N ARG A 106 26.29 -4.65 -0.34
CA ARG A 106 25.54 -5.28 -1.43
C ARG A 106 25.77 -4.59 -2.78
N LYS A 107 25.90 -3.26 -2.78
CA LYS A 107 26.23 -2.48 -3.99
C LYS A 107 27.61 -2.87 -4.55
N LYS A 108 28.62 -3.00 -3.69
CA LYS A 108 29.98 -3.42 -4.09
C LYS A 108 30.03 -4.85 -4.62
N GLU A 109 29.21 -5.76 -4.09
CA GLU A 109 29.07 -7.12 -4.62
C GLU A 109 28.49 -7.11 -6.04
N LEU A 110 27.40 -6.36 -6.26
CA LEU A 110 26.77 -6.22 -7.58
C LEU A 110 27.69 -5.55 -8.62
N GLU A 111 28.48 -4.55 -8.23
CA GLU A 111 29.45 -3.92 -9.13
C GLU A 111 30.53 -4.91 -9.59
N LYS A 112 30.98 -5.82 -8.70
CA LYS A 112 31.95 -6.87 -9.06
C LYS A 112 31.36 -7.91 -10.00
N GLU A 113 30.12 -8.34 -9.76
CA GLU A 113 29.40 -9.28 -10.63
C GLU A 113 29.19 -8.68 -12.03
N LEU A 114 28.77 -7.41 -12.11
CA LEU A 114 28.61 -6.70 -13.38
C LEU A 114 29.93 -6.57 -14.15
N GLU A 115 31.05 -6.32 -13.45
CA GLU A 115 32.36 -6.22 -14.08
C GLU A 115 32.86 -7.58 -14.60
N GLN A 116 32.57 -8.68 -13.89
CA GLN A 116 32.85 -10.03 -14.41
C GLN A 116 32.03 -10.35 -15.66
N ILE A 117 30.74 -10.02 -15.66
CA ILE A 117 29.88 -10.20 -16.84
C ILE A 117 30.37 -9.36 -18.02
N ARG A 118 30.81 -8.12 -17.79
CA ARG A 118 31.39 -7.26 -18.84
C ARG A 118 32.68 -7.82 -19.43
N LYS A 119 33.51 -8.50 -18.63
CA LYS A 119 34.73 -9.14 -19.12
C LYS A 119 34.41 -10.38 -19.96
N LEU A 120 33.39 -11.14 -19.59
CA LEU A 120 32.95 -12.33 -20.33
C LEU A 120 32.22 -11.99 -21.64
N THR A 121 31.56 -10.84 -21.72
CA THR A 121 30.82 -10.39 -22.92
C THR A 121 31.65 -9.55 -23.89
N LYS A 122 32.89 -9.20 -23.54
CA LYS A 122 33.85 -8.49 -24.42
C LYS A 122 34.91 -9.41 -25.05
N SER A 123 34.79 -10.73 -24.89
CA SER A 123 35.61 -11.74 -25.59
C SER A 123 34.88 -12.31 -26.80
#